data_AF-A0A2T2UE52-F1
#
_entry.id   AF-A0A2T2UE52-F1
#
_cell.length_a   1.000
_cell.length_b   1.000
_cell.length_c   1.000
_cell.angle_alpha   90.00
_cell.angle_beta   90.00
_cell.angle_gamma   90.00
#
_symmetry.space_group_name_H-M   'P 1'
#
loop_
_entity.id
_entity.type
_entity.pdbx_description
1 polymer ?
#
loop_
_entity_poly.entity_id
_entity_poly.type
_entity_poly.pdbx_seq_one_letter_code
_entity_poly.pdbx_strand_id
1 'polypeptide(L)'
;LRFPKSTTDGQTQSFSFDVVDDSITDGDEELVISLAASDTSGVSVGGQSTFTLSIEENDLLAASFTDSTLAPMMPFSVASENDWGTSSEGDPPNAPYASASGFGGNEPANDWLISPALNFNRLERETLTFLNAKGFDDSEIRGLQVKVSTDYDGSGNPENFTWSDVSEQVNFSGGNFSFVHSGEVDLAADSLQSAETYVAFQYRSSGTGGGSAATWQVDDIVVTGRVANP
;
A
#
# COMPACT_ATOMS: atom_id res chain seq x y z
N LEU A 1 -32.79 4.69 -18.79
CA LEU A 1 -32.78 4.37 -20.24
C LEU A 1 -34.22 4.44 -20.76
N ARG A 2 -34.49 5.08 -21.91
CA ARG A 2 -35.84 5.13 -22.51
C ARG A 2 -35.77 4.98 -24.03
N PHE A 3 -36.40 3.95 -24.56
CA PHE A 3 -36.55 3.78 -26.01
C PHE A 3 -37.62 4.72 -26.58
N PRO A 4 -37.34 5.46 -27.67
CA PRO A 4 -38.35 6.25 -28.37
C PRO A 4 -39.51 5.42 -28.93
N LYS A 5 -40.68 6.04 -29.11
CA LYS A 5 -41.90 5.40 -29.64
C LYS A 5 -41.72 4.79 -31.06
N SER A 6 -40.69 5.18 -31.79
CA SER A 6 -40.35 4.69 -33.13
C SER A 6 -39.22 3.66 -33.16
N THR A 7 -38.80 3.13 -32.01
CA THR A 7 -37.78 2.09 -31.93
C THR A 7 -38.25 0.83 -32.67
N THR A 8 -37.41 0.34 -33.57
CA THR A 8 -37.62 -0.90 -34.32
C THR A 8 -36.76 -2.03 -33.72
N ASP A 9 -37.05 -3.26 -34.12
CA ASP A 9 -36.26 -4.42 -33.74
C ASP A 9 -34.75 -4.22 -34.06
N GLY A 10 -33.89 -4.70 -33.15
CA GLY A 10 -32.44 -4.56 -33.23
C GLY A 10 -31.86 -3.20 -32.84
N GLN A 11 -32.67 -2.20 -32.47
CA GLN A 11 -32.12 -0.92 -31.98
C GLN A 11 -31.54 -1.05 -30.57
N THR A 12 -30.39 -0.42 -30.36
CA THR A 12 -29.66 -0.39 -29.09
C THR A 12 -29.74 0.97 -28.42
N GLN A 13 -29.72 1.02 -27.09
CA GLN A 13 -29.46 2.24 -26.34
C GLN A 13 -28.38 1.94 -25.30
N SER A 14 -27.29 2.70 -25.37
CA SER A 14 -26.17 2.56 -24.45
C SER A 14 -26.28 3.56 -23.31
N PHE A 15 -25.72 3.20 -22.17
CA PHE A 15 -25.41 4.10 -21.07
C PHE A 15 -24.02 3.74 -20.54
N SER A 16 -23.38 4.69 -19.88
CA SER A 16 -22.08 4.51 -19.25
C SER A 16 -22.18 4.93 -17.79
N PHE A 17 -21.30 4.37 -16.98
CA PHE A 17 -21.01 4.78 -15.62
C PHE A 17 -19.49 4.71 -15.47
N ASP A 18 -18.97 5.54 -14.60
CA ASP A 18 -17.57 5.50 -14.21
C ASP A 18 -17.47 4.64 -12.96
N VAL A 19 -16.55 3.67 -12.95
CA VAL A 19 -16.14 2.99 -11.72
C VAL A 19 -15.03 3.84 -11.13
N VAL A 20 -15.18 4.20 -9.86
CA VAL A 20 -14.18 4.97 -9.12
C VAL A 20 -13.41 3.98 -8.27
N ASP A 21 -12.11 3.88 -8.54
CA ASP A 21 -11.16 3.16 -7.70
C ASP A 21 -11.09 3.83 -6.33
N ASP A 22 -11.17 3.05 -5.26
CA ASP A 22 -10.96 3.58 -3.92
C ASP A 22 -9.54 3.28 -3.43
N SER A 23 -9.33 3.15 -2.13
CA SER A 23 -8.00 2.88 -1.57
C SER A 23 -8.08 1.87 -0.42
N ILE A 24 -9.19 1.14 -0.33
CA ILE A 24 -9.46 0.22 0.77
C ILE A 24 -9.36 -1.20 0.24
N THR A 25 -8.50 -2.00 0.86
CA THR A 25 -8.43 -3.42 0.52
C THR A 25 -9.61 -4.16 1.15
N ASP A 26 -10.69 -4.35 0.40
CA ASP A 26 -11.88 -5.07 0.86
C ASP A 26 -12.35 -6.21 -0.07
N GLY A 27 -11.66 -6.38 -1.20
CA GLY A 27 -11.80 -7.51 -2.12
C GLY A 27 -12.61 -7.16 -3.38
N ASP A 28 -12.79 -8.15 -4.25
CA ASP A 28 -13.47 -7.91 -5.53
C ASP A 28 -14.93 -7.46 -5.31
N GLU A 29 -15.33 -6.39 -6.00
CA GLU A 29 -16.70 -5.86 -5.95
C GLU A 29 -17.53 -6.31 -7.16
N GLU A 30 -18.86 -6.20 -7.04
CA GLU A 30 -19.77 -6.48 -8.14
C GLU A 30 -20.69 -5.29 -8.44
N LEU A 31 -20.66 -4.83 -9.68
CA LEU A 31 -21.74 -4.01 -10.23
C LEU A 31 -22.79 -4.89 -10.88
N VAL A 32 -23.95 -5.01 -10.24
CA VAL A 32 -25.10 -5.74 -10.75
C VAL A 32 -26.10 -4.80 -11.44
N ILE A 33 -26.26 -4.97 -12.74
CA ILE A 33 -27.23 -4.25 -13.55
C ILE A 33 -28.44 -5.15 -13.79
N SER A 34 -29.62 -4.70 -13.36
CA SER A 34 -30.88 -5.40 -13.59
C SER A 34 -31.82 -4.59 -14.47
N LEU A 35 -32.37 -5.21 -15.50
CA LEU A 35 -33.37 -4.65 -16.41
C LEU A 35 -34.77 -5.07 -15.95
N ALA A 36 -35.62 -4.06 -15.72
CA ALA A 36 -37.04 -4.25 -15.44
C ALA A 36 -37.88 -3.37 -16.35
N ALA A 37 -39.01 -3.89 -16.83
CA ALA A 37 -39.98 -3.10 -17.58
C ALA A 37 -40.84 -2.29 -16.60
N SER A 38 -40.85 -0.96 -16.75
CA SER A 38 -41.70 -0.08 -15.95
C SER A 38 -43.19 -0.16 -16.32
N ASP A 39 -43.50 -0.66 -17.52
CA ASP A 39 -44.84 -0.99 -17.99
C ASP A 39 -44.79 -2.38 -18.62
N THR A 40 -45.64 -3.29 -18.15
CA THR A 40 -45.71 -4.69 -18.60
C THR A 40 -46.71 -4.90 -19.73
N SER A 41 -47.40 -3.84 -20.19
CA SER A 41 -48.37 -3.93 -21.27
C SER A 41 -47.67 -4.07 -22.63
N GLY A 42 -47.56 -5.31 -23.12
CA GLY A 42 -46.95 -5.61 -24.43
C GLY A 42 -45.42 -5.57 -24.45
N VAL A 43 -44.78 -5.50 -23.28
CA VAL A 43 -43.32 -5.54 -23.12
C VAL A 43 -42.95 -6.67 -22.17
N SER A 44 -41.95 -7.46 -22.56
CA SER A 44 -41.35 -8.50 -21.70
C SER A 44 -39.84 -8.37 -21.75
N VAL A 45 -39.19 -8.48 -20.60
CA VAL A 45 -37.74 -8.63 -20.53
C VAL A 45 -37.43 -10.11 -20.80
N GLY A 46 -36.47 -10.38 -21.68
CA GLY A 46 -36.05 -11.75 -22.01
C GLY A 46 -35.33 -12.44 -20.84
N GLY A 47 -34.87 -13.67 -21.07
CA GLY A 47 -34.22 -14.49 -20.03
C GLY A 47 -32.92 -13.88 -19.47
N GLN A 48 -32.24 -13.02 -20.22
CA GLN A 48 -31.10 -12.25 -19.73
C GLN A 48 -31.56 -10.85 -19.31
N SER A 49 -31.93 -10.71 -18.04
CA SER A 49 -32.32 -9.43 -17.44
C SER A 49 -31.25 -8.87 -16.50
N THR A 50 -30.16 -9.60 -16.30
CA THR A 50 -29.07 -9.21 -15.40
C THR A 50 -27.72 -9.25 -16.11
N PHE A 51 -26.86 -8.30 -15.78
CA PHE A 51 -25.45 -8.31 -16.12
C PHE A 51 -24.67 -7.98 -14.85
N THR A 52 -23.64 -8.77 -14.56
CA THR A 52 -22.73 -8.54 -13.44
C THR A 52 -21.36 -8.21 -14.02
N LEU A 53 -20.80 -7.08 -13.60
CA LEU A 53 -19.41 -6.73 -13.82
C LEU A 53 -18.67 -6.92 -12.50
N SER A 54 -17.63 -7.76 -12.52
CA SER A 54 -16.67 -7.83 -11.41
C SER A 54 -15.67 -6.69 -11.54
N ILE A 55 -15.45 -5.98 -10.45
CA ILE A 55 -14.40 -4.98 -10.29
C ILE A 55 -13.34 -5.67 -9.44
N GLU A 56 -12.20 -5.99 -10.04
CA GLU A 56 -11.14 -6.72 -9.35
C GLU A 56 -10.35 -5.78 -8.45
N GLU A 57 -10.10 -6.23 -7.22
CA GLU A 57 -9.29 -5.52 -6.24
C GLU A 57 -7.85 -5.33 -6.74
N ASN A 58 -7.41 -4.07 -6.82
CA ASN A 58 -6.08 -3.68 -7.26
C ASN A 58 -5.23 -3.05 -6.14
N ASP A 59 -5.77 -2.90 -4.94
CA ASP A 59 -5.03 -2.54 -3.74
C ASP A 59 -4.49 -3.78 -3.02
N LEU A 60 -3.17 -3.88 -2.93
CA LEU A 60 -2.49 -4.99 -2.25
C LEU A 60 -2.26 -4.71 -0.77
N LEU A 61 -2.08 -3.43 -0.41
CA LEU A 61 -1.78 -3.00 0.95
C LEU A 61 -2.22 -1.56 1.16
N ALA A 62 -2.87 -1.30 2.29
CA ALA A 62 -3.06 0.04 2.84
C ALA A 62 -2.76 0.03 4.35
N ALA A 63 -1.85 0.89 4.81
CA ALA A 63 -1.51 1.06 6.22
C ALA A 63 -1.36 2.54 6.58
N SER A 64 -2.37 3.08 7.26
CA SER A 64 -2.44 4.50 7.70
C SER A 64 -2.25 4.68 9.21
N PHE A 65 -2.13 3.58 9.96
CA PHE A 65 -1.91 3.57 11.42
C PHE A 65 -2.91 4.38 12.27
N THR A 66 -4.02 4.85 11.69
CA THR A 66 -5.02 5.74 12.31
C THR A 66 -5.65 5.20 13.59
N ASP A 67 -5.60 3.88 13.80
CA ASP A 67 -6.05 3.18 14.99
C ASP A 67 -4.98 3.07 16.10
N SER A 68 -3.82 3.71 15.91
CA SER A 68 -2.65 3.64 16.79
C SER A 68 -2.08 2.23 16.95
N THR A 69 -2.22 1.39 15.92
CA THR A 69 -1.54 0.11 15.80
C THR A 69 -0.62 0.12 14.59
N LEU A 70 0.38 -0.77 14.56
CA LEU A 70 1.21 -0.98 13.37
C LEU A 70 0.54 -1.87 12.32
N ALA A 71 -0.65 -2.42 12.61
CA ALA A 71 -1.33 -3.30 11.67
C ALA A 71 -1.69 -2.53 10.38
N PRO A 72 -1.67 -3.20 9.21
CA PRO A 72 -1.35 -4.61 8.99
C PRO A 72 0.17 -4.94 8.98
N MET A 73 1.04 -3.94 9.13
CA MET A 73 2.49 -4.15 9.16
C MET A 73 2.94 -4.85 10.45
N MET A 74 4.05 -5.59 10.36
CA MET A 74 4.59 -6.39 11.45
C MET A 74 5.99 -5.89 11.81
N PRO A 75 6.22 -5.40 13.04
CA PRO A 75 7.55 -5.03 13.49
C PRO A 75 8.39 -6.27 13.80
N PHE A 76 9.69 -6.21 13.49
CA PHE A 76 10.69 -7.18 13.91
C PHE A 76 11.97 -6.45 14.33
N SER A 77 12.41 -6.66 15.57
CA SER A 77 13.64 -6.10 16.10
C SER A 77 14.79 -7.10 15.99
N VAL A 78 15.87 -6.70 15.30
CA VAL A 78 17.13 -7.47 15.23
C VAL A 78 18.11 -7.00 16.30
N ALA A 79 18.16 -5.69 16.59
CA ALA A 79 19.04 -5.09 17.58
C ALA A 79 18.46 -3.76 18.08
N SER A 80 18.85 -3.38 19.30
CA SER A 80 18.24 -2.31 20.12
C SER A 80 16.95 -2.75 20.82
N GLU A 81 16.60 -2.04 21.91
CA GLU A 81 15.32 -2.16 22.60
C GLU A 81 14.29 -1.10 22.14
N ASN A 82 14.70 -0.19 21.25
CA ASN A 82 13.84 0.83 20.66
C ASN A 82 13.31 0.36 19.31
N ASP A 83 12.23 -0.41 19.34
CA ASP A 83 11.63 -1.00 18.14
C ASP A 83 10.73 0.00 17.39
N TRP A 84 10.25 -0.40 16.20
CA TRP A 84 9.15 0.29 15.53
C TRP A 84 7.91 0.36 16.44
N GLY A 85 7.29 1.54 16.50
CA GLY A 85 6.04 1.77 17.23
C GLY A 85 5.21 2.85 16.56
N THR A 86 3.99 3.09 17.05
CA THR A 86 3.19 4.23 16.59
C THR A 86 3.42 5.46 17.46
N SER A 87 3.37 6.64 16.86
CA SER A 87 3.35 7.92 17.58
C SER A 87 2.23 8.80 17.05
N SER A 88 1.71 9.67 17.91
CA SER A 88 0.77 10.74 17.55
C SER A 88 1.34 12.12 17.83
N GLU A 89 2.66 12.22 18.05
CA GLU A 89 3.34 13.50 18.25
C GLU A 89 3.38 14.28 16.93
N GLY A 90 2.74 15.45 16.87
CA GLY A 90 2.63 16.24 15.65
C GLY A 90 1.24 16.86 15.52
N ASP A 91 0.99 17.53 14.40
CA ASP A 91 -0.31 18.12 14.08
C ASP A 91 -0.97 17.34 12.93
N PRO A 92 -2.32 17.25 12.89
CA PRO A 92 -3.05 16.70 11.75
C PRO A 92 -2.63 17.38 10.42
N PRO A 93 -2.68 16.66 9.29
CA PRO A 93 -3.40 15.39 9.09
C PRO A 93 -2.59 14.11 9.36
N ASN A 94 -1.27 14.19 9.51
CA ASN A 94 -0.38 13.02 9.48
C ASN A 94 -0.04 12.52 10.89
N ALA A 95 -1.06 12.16 11.67
CA ALA A 95 -0.93 11.54 12.98
C ALA A 95 -2.20 10.76 13.32
N PRO A 96 -2.11 9.54 13.87
CA PRO A 96 -0.90 8.77 14.20
C PRO A 96 -0.14 8.20 12.99
N TYR A 97 1.14 7.86 13.17
CA TYR A 97 2.04 7.29 12.17
C TYR A 97 2.97 6.23 12.78
N ALA A 98 3.66 5.43 11.97
CA ALA A 98 4.72 4.54 12.43
C ALA A 98 6.05 5.28 12.55
N SER A 99 6.82 4.99 13.60
CA SER A 99 8.06 5.69 13.95
C SER A 99 9.11 4.73 14.49
N ALA A 100 10.38 5.01 14.18
CA ALA A 100 11.55 4.33 14.75
C ALA A 100 12.67 5.32 15.09
N SER A 101 13.36 5.08 16.20
CA SER A 101 14.50 5.89 16.66
C SER A 101 15.43 5.12 17.59
N GLY A 102 16.71 5.00 17.21
CA GLY A 102 17.76 4.42 18.04
C GLY A 102 18.30 5.39 19.11
N PHE A 103 17.78 6.62 19.18
CA PHE A 103 18.24 7.59 20.16
C PHE A 103 17.95 7.12 21.60
N GLY A 104 18.96 7.11 22.45
CA GLY A 104 18.87 6.63 23.82
C GLY A 104 18.78 5.11 23.96
N GLY A 105 18.87 4.34 22.87
CA GLY A 105 18.89 2.89 22.89
C GLY A 105 20.14 2.31 23.57
N ASN A 106 20.09 1.01 23.88
CA ASN A 106 21.18 0.25 24.48
C ASN A 106 22.30 -0.10 23.48
N GLU A 107 22.00 -0.13 22.18
CA GLU A 107 22.94 -0.36 21.08
C GLU A 107 22.40 0.26 19.77
N PRO A 108 23.21 0.36 18.69
CA PRO A 108 22.70 0.84 17.41
C PRO A 108 21.54 -0.03 16.89
N ALA A 109 20.51 0.62 16.37
CA ALA A 109 19.27 0.00 15.96
C ALA A 109 19.39 -0.81 14.66
N ASN A 110 18.64 -1.90 14.58
CA ASN A 110 18.31 -2.60 13.34
C ASN A 110 16.89 -3.16 13.48
N ASP A 111 15.92 -2.38 13.03
CA ASP A 111 14.50 -2.63 13.27
C ASP A 111 13.74 -2.61 11.96
N TRP A 112 12.87 -3.58 11.77
CA TRP A 112 12.13 -3.78 10.54
C TRP A 112 10.64 -3.58 10.78
N LEU A 113 9.97 -2.97 9.81
CA LEU A 113 8.52 -2.95 9.70
C LEU A 113 8.13 -3.58 8.36
N ILE A 114 7.51 -4.74 8.39
CA ILE A 114 7.34 -5.61 7.22
C ILE A 114 5.85 -5.79 6.90
N SER A 115 5.47 -5.71 5.64
CA SER A 115 4.10 -5.97 5.19
C SER A 115 3.66 -7.41 5.46
N PRO A 116 2.35 -7.70 5.43
CA PRO A 116 1.89 -9.07 5.16
C PRO A 116 2.38 -9.55 3.78
N ALA A 117 2.18 -10.83 3.49
CA ALA A 117 2.46 -11.38 2.17
C ALA A 117 1.53 -10.73 1.11
N LEU A 118 2.13 -10.14 0.09
CA LEU A 118 1.43 -9.52 -1.04
C LEU A 118 1.55 -10.43 -2.26
N ASN A 119 0.45 -10.67 -2.96
CA ASN A 119 0.45 -11.53 -4.15
C ASN A 119 0.55 -10.70 -5.43
N PHE A 120 1.77 -10.56 -5.94
CA PHE A 120 2.04 -9.78 -7.15
C PHE A 120 1.66 -10.54 -8.43
N ASN A 121 1.49 -11.86 -8.38
CA ASN A 121 1.09 -12.65 -9.54
C ASN A 121 -0.36 -12.38 -10.02
N ARG A 122 -1.15 -11.59 -9.29
CA ARG A 122 -2.53 -11.23 -9.66
C ARG A 122 -2.61 -9.94 -10.46
N LEU A 123 -1.59 -9.09 -10.37
CA LEU A 123 -1.59 -7.74 -10.92
C LEU A 123 -0.36 -7.56 -11.82
N GLU A 124 -0.29 -6.40 -12.46
CA GLU A 124 0.90 -5.91 -13.12
C GLU A 124 1.18 -4.48 -12.65
N ARG A 125 2.42 -4.02 -12.80
CA ARG A 125 2.82 -2.61 -12.54
C ARG A 125 2.66 -2.22 -11.07
N GLU A 126 3.03 -3.12 -10.16
CA GLU A 126 2.96 -2.87 -8.73
C GLU A 126 3.76 -1.63 -8.36
N THR A 127 3.14 -0.74 -7.60
CA THR A 127 3.72 0.55 -7.21
C THR A 127 3.52 0.75 -5.72
N LEU A 128 4.61 1.11 -5.03
CA LEU A 128 4.58 1.52 -3.64
C LEU A 128 4.57 3.06 -3.54
N THR A 129 3.69 3.57 -2.70
CA THR A 129 3.71 4.98 -2.25
C THR A 129 3.55 5.04 -0.73
N PHE A 130 4.15 6.05 -0.10
CA PHE A 130 4.02 6.32 1.33
C PHE A 130 4.42 7.76 1.66
N LEU A 131 4.01 8.24 2.82
CA LEU A 131 4.53 9.46 3.44
C LEU A 131 5.73 9.12 4.32
N ASN A 132 6.74 9.98 4.32
CA ASN A 132 7.87 9.85 5.23
C ASN A 132 8.35 11.19 5.77
N ALA A 133 8.84 11.18 7.01
CA ALA A 133 9.45 12.32 7.67
C ALA A 133 10.72 11.88 8.42
N LYS A 134 11.70 12.79 8.47
CA LYS A 134 12.96 12.59 9.21
C LYS A 134 13.10 13.66 10.29
N GLY A 135 13.48 13.24 11.49
CA GLY A 135 13.96 14.09 12.57
C GLY A 135 15.41 13.80 12.90
N PHE A 136 16.18 14.84 13.24
CA PHE A 136 17.60 14.72 13.56
C PHE A 136 18.43 14.10 12.42
N ASP A 137 19.71 13.86 12.69
CA ASP A 137 20.64 13.30 11.71
C ASP A 137 21.42 12.14 12.28
N ASP A 138 21.71 11.20 11.39
CA ASP A 138 22.79 10.24 11.49
C ASP A 138 23.77 10.57 10.36
N SER A 139 24.99 10.96 10.73
CA SER A 139 25.97 11.45 9.77
C SER A 139 26.66 10.34 8.97
N GLU A 140 26.50 9.08 9.37
CA GLU A 140 27.15 7.93 8.72
C GLU A 140 26.19 7.20 7.77
N ILE A 141 24.90 7.14 8.12
CA ILE A 141 23.89 6.42 7.34
C ILE A 141 22.57 7.20 7.24
N ARG A 142 21.78 6.93 6.19
CA ARG A 142 20.45 7.54 6.02
C ARG A 142 19.49 7.16 7.15
N GLY A 143 19.60 5.94 7.66
CA GLY A 143 18.75 5.37 8.70
C GLY A 143 17.58 4.56 8.16
N LEU A 144 16.75 5.12 7.27
CA LEU A 144 15.64 4.39 6.65
C LEU A 144 16.02 3.80 5.28
N GLN A 145 15.70 2.53 5.06
CA GLN A 145 15.81 1.83 3.79
C GLN A 145 14.47 1.15 3.45
N VAL A 146 14.11 1.14 2.17
CA VAL A 146 12.93 0.42 1.67
C VAL A 146 13.41 -0.79 0.87
N LYS A 147 12.89 -1.95 1.22
CA LYS A 147 13.37 -3.24 0.74
C LYS A 147 12.22 -4.14 0.34
N VAL A 148 12.45 -5.02 -0.64
CA VAL A 148 11.47 -5.99 -1.11
C VAL A 148 12.08 -7.39 -1.15
N SER A 149 11.35 -8.38 -0.65
CA SER A 149 11.78 -9.79 -0.64
C SER A 149 10.68 -10.68 -1.21
N THR A 150 11.10 -11.71 -1.94
CA THR A 150 10.24 -12.79 -2.45
C THR A 150 10.58 -14.13 -1.80
N ASP A 151 11.55 -14.17 -0.89
CA ASP A 151 12.00 -15.37 -0.17
C ASP A 151 11.83 -15.28 1.35
N TYR A 152 11.42 -14.13 1.89
CA TYR A 152 11.04 -13.98 3.31
C TYR A 152 9.88 -14.90 3.67
N ASP A 153 9.97 -15.55 4.83
CA ASP A 153 8.99 -16.54 5.29
C ASP A 153 7.81 -15.94 6.09
N GLY A 154 7.76 -14.62 6.20
CA GLY A 154 6.72 -13.89 6.92
C GLY A 154 6.93 -13.79 8.44
N SER A 155 7.93 -14.43 9.05
CA SER A 155 8.06 -14.44 10.52
C SER A 155 9.46 -14.64 11.11
N GLY A 156 10.41 -15.17 10.34
CA GLY A 156 11.78 -15.39 10.76
C GLY A 156 12.58 -14.09 10.87
N ASN A 157 13.84 -14.19 11.32
CA ASN A 157 14.71 -13.02 11.32
C ASN A 157 14.95 -12.53 9.88
N PRO A 158 14.58 -11.28 9.53
CA PRO A 158 14.65 -10.77 8.16
C PRO A 158 16.09 -10.73 7.59
N GLU A 159 17.13 -10.70 8.42
CA GLU A 159 18.54 -10.73 7.99
C GLU A 159 18.97 -12.09 7.40
N ASN A 160 18.15 -13.14 7.56
CA ASN A 160 18.43 -14.47 6.99
C ASN A 160 17.90 -14.63 5.54
N PHE A 161 17.30 -13.59 4.97
CA PHE A 161 16.62 -13.62 3.68
C PHE A 161 17.20 -12.60 2.70
N THR A 162 16.79 -12.70 1.43
CA THR A 162 17.29 -11.81 0.37
C THR A 162 16.37 -10.63 0.20
N TRP A 163 16.95 -9.43 0.19
CA TRP A 163 16.21 -8.19 0.04
C TRP A 163 16.77 -7.35 -1.12
N SER A 164 15.90 -7.04 -2.09
CA SER A 164 16.16 -6.02 -3.10
C SER A 164 15.97 -4.65 -2.49
N ASP A 165 17.00 -3.81 -2.51
CA ASP A 165 16.93 -2.44 -2.01
C ASP A 165 16.35 -1.51 -3.10
N VAL A 166 15.23 -0.85 -2.79
CA VAL A 166 14.55 0.08 -3.69
C VAL A 166 14.62 1.53 -3.19
N SER A 167 15.44 1.80 -2.17
CA SER A 167 15.51 3.11 -1.50
C SER A 167 15.88 4.25 -2.44
N GLU A 168 16.65 3.99 -3.50
CA GLU A 168 17.08 5.03 -4.45
C GLU A 168 15.94 5.54 -5.34
N GLN A 169 14.78 4.87 -5.35
CA GLN A 169 13.57 5.37 -6.01
C GLN A 169 12.77 6.33 -5.12
N VAL A 170 13.05 6.37 -3.81
CA VAL A 170 12.26 7.09 -2.83
C VAL A 170 12.73 8.54 -2.69
N ASN A 171 11.78 9.47 -2.75
CA ASN A 171 11.95 10.83 -2.29
C ASN A 171 11.85 10.91 -0.75
N PHE A 172 13.00 10.92 -0.10
CA PHE A 172 13.07 11.00 1.37
C PHE A 172 13.00 12.44 1.90
N SER A 173 12.40 12.59 3.09
CA SER A 173 12.35 13.86 3.80
C SER A 173 13.74 14.41 4.08
N GLY A 174 13.91 15.71 3.83
CA GLY A 174 15.14 16.44 4.13
C GLY A 174 15.38 16.65 5.63
N GLY A 175 14.36 16.48 6.49
CA GLY A 175 14.46 16.71 7.93
C GLY A 175 13.30 17.52 8.51
N ASN A 176 13.50 18.04 9.72
CA ASN A 176 12.55 18.88 10.48
C ASN A 176 11.19 18.24 10.77
N PHE A 177 11.09 16.91 10.71
CA PHE A 177 9.82 16.19 10.84
C PHE A 177 8.79 16.63 9.79
N SER A 178 9.24 17.12 8.63
CA SER A 178 8.36 17.46 7.53
C SER A 178 8.04 16.22 6.72
N PHE A 179 6.77 15.83 6.69
CA PHE A 179 6.29 14.77 5.81
C PHE A 179 6.44 15.16 4.34
N VAL A 180 6.92 14.22 3.54
CA VAL A 180 6.97 14.27 2.08
C VAL A 180 6.46 12.96 1.50
N HIS A 181 5.91 12.99 0.30
CA HIS A 181 5.60 11.78 -0.44
C HIS A 181 6.88 11.12 -0.95
N SER A 182 6.91 9.78 -0.88
CA SER A 182 7.94 8.93 -1.46
C SER A 182 8.10 9.09 -2.98
N GLY A 183 7.05 9.58 -3.66
CA GLY A 183 6.88 9.36 -5.09
C GLY A 183 6.43 7.93 -5.38
N GLU A 184 6.41 7.56 -6.66
CA GLU A 184 6.06 6.21 -7.13
C GLU A 184 7.31 5.33 -7.13
N VAL A 185 7.35 4.33 -6.25
CA VAL A 185 8.40 3.31 -6.22
C VAL A 185 7.95 2.13 -7.08
N ASP A 186 8.63 1.90 -8.19
CA ASP A 186 8.32 0.81 -9.13
C ASP A 186 8.76 -0.54 -8.55
N LEU A 187 7.79 -1.44 -8.39
CA LEU A 187 7.97 -2.80 -7.91
C LEU A 187 7.68 -3.86 -9.00
N ALA A 188 7.48 -3.45 -10.25
CA ALA A 188 7.06 -4.30 -11.35
C ALA A 188 8.18 -5.19 -11.93
N ALA A 189 9.40 -5.12 -11.39
CA ALA A 189 10.52 -5.90 -11.88
C ALA A 189 10.24 -7.41 -11.70
N ASP A 190 10.47 -8.22 -12.75
CA ASP A 190 10.23 -9.67 -12.76
C ASP A 190 10.80 -10.42 -11.55
N SER A 191 11.93 -9.96 -10.99
CA SER A 191 12.57 -10.56 -9.81
C SER A 191 11.79 -10.38 -8.51
N LEU A 192 10.82 -9.45 -8.48
CA LEU A 192 9.96 -9.14 -7.34
C LEU A 192 8.56 -9.79 -7.47
N GLN A 193 8.30 -10.47 -8.59
CA GLN A 193 7.01 -11.06 -8.91
C GLN A 193 6.91 -12.46 -8.27
N SER A 194 6.10 -12.56 -7.22
CA SER A 194 5.86 -13.79 -6.46
C SER A 194 4.42 -13.82 -5.92
N ALA A 195 3.97 -15.01 -5.54
CA ALA A 195 2.71 -15.17 -4.80
C ALA A 195 2.82 -14.64 -3.36
N GLU A 196 4.06 -14.58 -2.85
CA GLU A 196 4.40 -14.03 -1.55
C GLU A 196 5.57 -13.07 -1.74
N THR A 197 5.25 -11.79 -1.90
CA THR A 197 6.19 -10.67 -1.93
C THR A 197 5.97 -9.80 -0.69
N TYR A 198 7.06 -9.33 -0.09
CA TYR A 198 7.03 -8.53 1.13
C TYR A 198 7.75 -7.22 0.90
N VAL A 199 7.13 -6.12 1.33
CA VAL A 199 7.72 -4.79 1.37
C VAL A 199 8.11 -4.48 2.81
N ALA A 200 9.33 -4.00 3.04
CA ALA A 200 9.84 -3.70 4.36
C ALA A 200 10.49 -2.33 4.44
N PHE A 201 10.31 -1.70 5.60
CA PHE A 201 11.00 -0.50 6.03
C PHE A 201 12.03 -0.90 7.09
N GLN A 202 13.30 -0.94 6.70
CA GLN A 202 14.39 -1.19 7.64
C GLN A 202 14.89 0.15 8.18
N TYR A 203 14.80 0.32 9.49
CA TYR A 203 15.43 1.38 10.23
C TYR A 203 16.75 0.90 10.83
N ARG A 204 17.80 1.70 10.69
CA ARG A 204 19.10 1.49 11.31
C ARG A 204 19.62 2.79 11.91
N SER A 205 20.49 2.66 12.89
CA SER A 205 21.32 3.77 13.38
C SER A 205 22.80 3.36 13.43
N SER A 206 23.71 4.32 13.31
CA SER A 206 25.15 4.11 13.49
C SER A 206 25.57 4.15 14.97
N GLY A 207 24.73 4.75 15.82
CA GLY A 207 24.89 4.87 17.26
C GLY A 207 23.56 5.12 17.96
N THR A 208 23.62 5.64 19.19
CA THR A 208 22.43 5.89 20.03
C THR A 208 22.32 7.34 20.50
N GLY A 209 23.23 8.21 20.04
CA GLY A 209 23.29 9.62 20.41
C GLY A 209 22.96 10.56 19.25
N GLY A 210 22.92 11.86 19.56
CA GLY A 210 22.70 12.90 18.54
C GLY A 210 23.80 12.88 17.47
N GLY A 211 23.43 12.94 16.19
CA GLY A 211 24.33 12.82 15.05
C GLY A 211 24.63 11.38 14.61
N SER A 212 24.12 10.39 15.35
CA SER A 212 24.29 8.94 15.08
C SER A 212 22.99 8.15 15.17
N ALA A 213 21.86 8.85 15.34
CA ALA A 213 20.52 8.27 15.42
C ALA A 213 19.50 9.31 14.96
N ALA A 214 19.03 9.17 13.72
CA ALA A 214 17.88 9.91 13.22
C ALA A 214 16.58 9.23 13.67
N THR A 215 15.51 10.01 13.81
CA THR A 215 14.15 9.47 13.91
C THR A 215 13.53 9.44 12.53
N TRP A 216 12.94 8.31 12.14
CA TRP A 216 12.18 8.19 10.90
C TRP A 216 10.72 7.88 11.21
N GLN A 217 9.85 8.48 10.41
CA GLN A 217 8.40 8.32 10.48
C GLN A 217 7.92 7.90 9.09
N VAL A 218 7.02 6.93 9.04
CA VAL A 218 6.33 6.50 7.83
C VAL A 218 4.83 6.41 8.08
N ASP A 219 4.06 6.78 7.07
CA ASP A 219 2.60 6.80 7.14
C ASP A 219 2.00 6.59 5.75
N ASP A 220 0.70 6.33 5.69
CA ASP A 220 -0.07 6.12 4.44
C ASP A 220 0.65 5.20 3.44
N ILE A 221 1.10 4.04 3.91
CA ILE A 221 1.79 3.05 3.07
C ILE A 221 0.75 2.36 2.20
N VAL A 222 0.88 2.52 0.89
CA VAL A 222 -0.01 1.93 -0.09
C VAL A 222 0.79 1.17 -1.14
N VAL A 223 0.41 -0.08 -1.39
CA VAL A 223 0.87 -0.85 -2.55
C VAL A 223 -0.34 -1.14 -3.41
N THR A 224 -0.31 -0.66 -4.65
CA THR A 224 -1.33 -0.95 -5.64
C THR A 224 -0.71 -1.65 -6.84
N GLY A 225 -1.55 -2.27 -7.66
CA GLY A 225 -1.18 -2.75 -8.97
C GLY A 225 -2.25 -2.40 -10.00
N ARG A 226 -2.16 -3.06 -11.15
CA ARG A 226 -3.14 -2.95 -12.22
C ARG A 226 -3.58 -4.34 -12.64
N VAL A 227 -4.88 -4.54 -12.72
CA VAL A 227 -5.44 -5.77 -13.30
C VAL A 227 -4.91 -5.94 -14.72
N ALA A 228 -4.34 -7.12 -15.02
CA ALA A 228 -3.87 -7.43 -16.36
C ALA A 228 -5.04 -7.32 -17.34
N ASN A 229 -4.94 -6.45 -18.35
CA ASN A 229 -5.99 -6.35 -19.35
C ASN A 229 -6.01 -7.65 -20.18
N PRO A 230 -7.15 -8.36 -20.29
CA PRO A 230 -7.28 -9.51 -21.20
C PRO A 230 -7.20 -9.12 -22.68
#